data_AF-A0ABD0KVN7-F1
#
_entry.id   AF-A0ABD0KVN7-F1
#
_cell.length_a   1.000
_cell.length_b   1.000
_cell.length_c   1.000
_cell.angle_alpha   90.00
_cell.angle_beta   90.00
_cell.angle_gamma   90.00
#
_symmetry.space_group_name_H-M   'P 1'
#
loop_
_entity.id
_entity.type
_entity.pdbx_description
1 polymer ?
#
loop_
_entity_poly.entity_id
_entity_poly.type
_entity_poly.pdbx_seq_one_letter_code
_entity_poly.pdbx_strand_id
1 'polypeptide(L)'
;LGHSWGSEHDPDTAECAPDSFKHGRFIMWPYAVEGIEENNARFSPCSVRWISGVLENKAGACFTDSVAAFCGNGILDEGEECDSRGDAADPCCTSDCQLKPGAKCSDTDFDCCLKCQVAPSGHTCAHAVPDICKAASFCNGNDYRTCPENKPTADGTACGERGTCYRGRCQSFCETRGKAANLTLRPCICDNVTESCKVCCGQSHPNGTKVSCRPTEELLADGRFCGAGYCQGGVCRAYETTTILRIYTFVASLNINALVEFIRSNIVGTVVVLSLLVWVPACVAVTHY
;
A
#
# COMPACT_ATOMS: atom_id res chain seq x y z
N LEU A 1 -3.37 6.79 -3.73
CA LEU A 1 -4.05 6.88 -5.04
C LEU A 1 -5.32 6.03 -5.11
N GLY A 2 -5.32 4.76 -4.66
CA GLY A 2 -6.51 3.88 -4.72
C GLY A 2 -7.80 4.50 -4.18
N HIS A 3 -7.75 5.12 -2.98
CA HIS A 3 -8.88 5.86 -2.41
C HIS A 3 -9.36 7.04 -3.29
N SER A 4 -8.43 7.75 -3.92
CA SER A 4 -8.75 8.85 -4.86
C SER A 4 -9.46 8.34 -6.12
N TRP A 5 -9.23 7.08 -6.49
CA TRP A 5 -9.92 6.38 -7.57
C TRP A 5 -11.22 5.71 -7.10
N GLY A 6 -11.63 5.94 -5.85
CA GLY A 6 -12.92 5.50 -5.29
C GLY A 6 -12.94 4.09 -4.73
N SER A 7 -11.80 3.42 -4.61
CA SER A 7 -11.73 2.16 -3.85
C SER A 7 -11.80 2.46 -2.36
N GLU A 8 -12.73 1.85 -1.64
CA GLU A 8 -12.64 1.77 -0.18
C GLU A 8 -11.61 0.70 0.24
N HIS A 9 -11.52 0.45 1.55
CA HIS A 9 -10.75 -0.68 2.07
C HIS A 9 -11.40 -2.01 1.73
N ASP A 10 -10.58 -3.03 1.46
CA ASP A 10 -11.05 -4.36 1.12
C ASP A 10 -11.89 -4.96 2.26
N PRO A 11 -13.10 -5.47 1.97
CA PRO A 11 -13.92 -6.14 2.98
C PRO A 11 -13.26 -7.47 3.37
N ASP A 12 -13.47 -7.92 4.62
CA ASP A 12 -12.93 -9.17 5.13
C ASP A 12 -13.68 -10.39 4.55
N THR A 13 -13.48 -10.63 3.27
CA THR A 13 -14.04 -11.75 2.49
C THR A 13 -12.91 -12.52 1.83
N ALA A 14 -13.12 -13.81 1.59
CA ALA A 14 -12.10 -14.64 0.95
C ALA A 14 -11.70 -14.17 -0.47
N GLU A 15 -12.56 -13.40 -1.14
CA GLU A 15 -12.30 -12.83 -2.47
C GLU A 15 -11.34 -11.64 -2.41
N CYS A 16 -11.59 -10.70 -1.50
CA CYS A 16 -10.94 -9.39 -1.51
C CYS A 16 -9.91 -9.21 -0.41
N ALA A 17 -9.99 -10.06 0.61
CA ALA A 17 -9.04 -10.19 1.67
C ALA A 17 -8.77 -11.69 1.88
N PRO A 18 -8.09 -12.36 0.93
CA PRO A 18 -7.72 -13.74 1.13
C PRO A 18 -6.84 -13.85 2.38
N ASP A 19 -6.82 -15.05 2.96
CA ASP A 19 -5.96 -15.33 4.08
C ASP A 19 -4.49 -14.96 3.74
N SER A 20 -3.73 -14.43 4.71
CA SER A 20 -2.29 -14.16 4.59
C SER A 20 -1.50 -15.35 4.04
N PHE A 21 -1.96 -16.59 4.25
CA PHE A 21 -1.36 -17.80 3.68
C PHE A 21 -1.58 -17.98 2.16
N LYS A 22 -2.47 -17.21 1.52
CA LYS A 22 -2.81 -17.24 0.08
C LYS A 22 -2.27 -16.00 -0.67
N HIS A 23 -0.95 -15.85 -0.67
CA HIS A 23 -0.23 -14.75 -1.34
C HIS A 23 -0.43 -13.36 -0.73
N GLY A 24 -0.76 -13.29 0.57
CA GLY A 24 -0.90 -12.04 1.32
C GLY A 24 -2.17 -11.25 1.02
N ARG A 25 -2.32 -10.10 1.68
CA ARG A 25 -3.44 -9.15 1.50
C ARG A 25 -3.17 -8.20 0.32
N PHE A 26 -4.20 -7.57 -0.23
CA PHE A 26 -4.09 -6.62 -1.34
C PHE A 26 -3.76 -5.19 -0.88
N ILE A 27 -3.45 -4.30 -1.82
CA ILE A 27 -3.08 -2.89 -1.57
C ILE A 27 -4.10 -2.14 -0.71
N MET A 28 -5.40 -2.42 -0.89
CA MET A 28 -6.47 -1.70 -0.20
C MET A 28 -6.92 -2.39 1.09
N TRP A 29 -6.15 -3.36 1.59
CA TRP A 29 -6.38 -3.89 2.92
C TRP A 29 -6.29 -2.74 3.96
N PRO A 30 -7.23 -2.61 4.91
CA PRO A 30 -7.29 -1.49 5.85
C PRO A 30 -6.08 -1.39 6.80
N TYR A 31 -5.20 -2.39 6.80
CA TYR A 31 -4.04 -2.46 7.67
C TYR A 31 -2.75 -2.63 6.86
N ALA A 32 -1.63 -2.15 7.41
CA ALA A 32 -0.33 -2.22 6.75
C ALA A 32 0.08 -3.67 6.41
N VAL A 33 0.60 -3.85 5.20
CA VAL A 33 1.18 -5.10 4.71
C VAL A 33 2.69 -4.98 4.63
N GLU A 34 3.42 -6.10 4.71
CA GLU A 34 4.90 -6.09 4.66
C GLU A 34 5.45 -5.72 3.27
N GLY A 35 4.62 -5.76 2.22
CA GLY A 35 5.03 -5.43 0.86
C GLY A 35 5.80 -6.55 0.14
N ILE A 36 5.90 -7.72 0.76
CA ILE A 36 6.71 -8.85 0.29
C ILE A 36 5.87 -9.86 -0.50
N GLU A 37 4.58 -9.99 -0.16
CA GLU A 37 3.69 -10.97 -0.75
C GLU A 37 3.12 -10.48 -2.10
N GLU A 38 2.82 -11.39 -3.02
CA GLU A 38 2.41 -11.07 -4.40
C GLU A 38 1.20 -10.11 -4.46
N ASN A 39 0.20 -10.30 -3.59
CA ASN A 39 -0.98 -9.45 -3.57
C ASN A 39 -0.70 -8.04 -3.04
N ASN A 40 0.39 -7.82 -2.29
CA ASN A 40 0.73 -6.49 -1.76
C ASN A 40 1.04 -5.47 -2.87
N ALA A 41 1.31 -5.94 -4.10
CA ALA A 41 1.52 -5.12 -5.28
C ALA A 41 0.28 -5.07 -6.21
N ARG A 42 -0.88 -5.59 -5.78
CA ARG A 42 -2.10 -5.68 -6.60
C ARG A 42 -3.31 -5.11 -5.89
N PHE A 43 -4.26 -4.61 -6.67
CA PHE A 43 -5.61 -4.34 -6.20
C PHE A 43 -6.42 -5.64 -6.11
N SER A 44 -7.29 -5.74 -5.11
CA SER A 44 -8.20 -6.88 -4.99
C SER A 44 -9.30 -6.84 -6.06
N PRO A 45 -10.03 -7.94 -6.29
CA PRO A 45 -11.21 -7.92 -7.15
C PRO A 45 -12.26 -6.87 -6.74
N CYS A 46 -12.44 -6.61 -5.43
CA CYS A 46 -13.36 -5.56 -4.95
C CYS A 46 -12.84 -4.16 -5.30
N SER A 47 -11.56 -3.92 -5.03
CA SER A 47 -10.91 -2.64 -5.35
C SER A 47 -11.01 -2.32 -6.84
N VAL A 48 -10.76 -3.31 -7.70
CA VAL A 48 -10.87 -3.16 -9.16
C VAL A 48 -12.29 -2.78 -9.55
N ARG A 49 -13.34 -3.44 -9.02
CA ARG A 49 -14.74 -3.09 -9.33
C ARG A 49 -15.07 -1.65 -8.97
N TRP A 50 -14.66 -1.19 -7.78
CA TRP A 50 -14.91 0.18 -7.33
C TRP A 50 -14.19 1.21 -8.20
N ILE A 51 -12.91 0.97 -8.47
CA ILE A 51 -12.09 1.81 -9.34
C ILE A 51 -12.70 1.89 -10.74
N SER A 52 -13.03 0.74 -11.34
CA SER A 52 -13.63 0.67 -12.67
C SER A 52 -14.91 1.48 -12.75
N GLY A 53 -15.80 1.37 -11.75
CA GLY A 53 -17.03 2.17 -11.70
C GLY A 53 -16.77 3.68 -11.67
N VAL A 54 -15.74 4.15 -10.97
CA VAL A 54 -15.37 5.57 -10.98
C VAL A 54 -14.77 5.98 -12.32
N LEU A 55 -13.87 5.18 -12.88
CA LEU A 55 -13.22 5.48 -14.16
C LEU A 55 -14.24 5.53 -15.30
N GLU A 56 -15.17 4.58 -15.37
CA GLU A 56 -16.24 4.57 -16.40
C GLU A 56 -17.10 5.84 -16.39
N ASN A 57 -17.33 6.44 -15.21
CA ASN A 57 -18.21 7.59 -15.06
C ASN A 57 -17.49 8.94 -15.03
N LYS A 58 -16.23 8.98 -14.59
CA LYS A 58 -15.50 10.23 -14.34
C LYS A 58 -14.26 10.41 -15.19
N ALA A 59 -13.70 9.36 -15.80
CA ALA A 59 -12.48 9.49 -16.59
C ALA A 59 -12.69 10.50 -17.73
N GLY A 60 -13.80 10.41 -18.48
CA GLY A 60 -14.07 11.33 -19.59
C GLY A 60 -14.20 12.81 -19.21
N ALA A 61 -14.31 13.16 -17.92
CA ALA A 61 -14.38 14.55 -17.48
C ALA A 61 -13.02 15.24 -17.38
N CYS A 62 -11.93 14.50 -17.14
CA CYS A 62 -10.61 15.08 -16.92
C CYS A 62 -9.43 14.21 -17.36
N PHE A 63 -9.65 12.94 -17.69
CA PHE A 63 -8.63 12.11 -18.32
C PHE A 63 -8.56 12.54 -19.77
N THR A 64 -7.38 12.98 -20.18
CA THR A 64 -7.03 13.08 -21.58
C THR A 64 -6.59 11.71 -22.06
N ASP A 65 -6.55 11.49 -23.38
CA ASP A 65 -5.73 10.42 -23.93
C ASP A 65 -4.33 10.51 -23.31
N SER A 66 -3.63 9.36 -23.17
CA SER A 66 -2.24 9.33 -22.69
C SER A 66 -1.51 10.46 -23.38
N VAL A 67 -1.08 11.45 -22.60
CA VAL A 67 -0.76 12.80 -23.09
C VAL A 67 0.04 12.63 -24.38
N ALA A 68 -0.49 13.16 -25.49
CA ALA A 68 0.31 13.27 -26.70
C ALA A 68 1.65 13.90 -26.29
N ALA A 69 2.76 13.31 -26.76
CA ALA A 69 4.13 13.66 -26.41
C ALA A 69 4.25 15.11 -25.89
N PHE A 70 4.48 15.27 -24.59
CA PHE A 70 4.47 16.58 -23.95
C PHE A 70 5.82 16.85 -23.31
N CYS A 71 6.59 17.69 -23.98
CA CYS A 71 7.85 18.16 -23.48
C CYS A 71 7.69 18.91 -22.16
N GLY A 72 8.38 18.44 -21.12
CA GLY A 72 8.43 19.05 -19.79
C GLY A 72 7.71 18.24 -18.70
N ASN A 73 7.15 17.06 -18.98
CA ASN A 73 6.45 16.22 -17.98
C ASN A 73 7.41 15.25 -17.23
N GLY A 74 8.65 15.11 -17.71
CA GLY A 74 9.66 14.19 -17.19
C GLY A 74 9.45 12.73 -17.60
N ILE A 75 8.82 12.50 -18.74
CA ILE A 75 8.61 11.20 -19.37
C ILE A 75 9.12 11.34 -20.79
N LEU A 76 10.09 10.50 -21.15
CA LEU A 76 10.64 10.53 -22.49
C LEU A 76 9.62 10.01 -23.51
N ASP A 77 8.98 10.93 -24.24
CA ASP A 77 7.96 10.62 -25.23
C ASP A 77 8.56 10.40 -26.64
N GLU A 78 7.75 9.88 -27.58
CA GLU A 78 8.19 9.64 -28.96
C GLU A 78 8.57 10.95 -29.66
N GLY A 79 9.82 11.05 -30.13
CA GLY A 79 10.36 12.25 -30.80
C GLY A 79 11.20 13.15 -29.90
N GLU A 80 11.23 12.89 -28.59
CA GLU A 80 12.08 13.61 -27.63
C GLU A 80 13.43 12.88 -27.43
N GLU A 81 14.51 13.64 -27.22
CA GLU A 81 15.82 13.08 -26.90
C GLU A 81 16.10 13.08 -25.39
N CYS A 82 15.41 13.94 -24.65
CA CYS A 82 15.42 14.10 -23.20
C CYS A 82 14.16 14.88 -22.75
N ASP A 83 13.76 14.77 -21.49
CA ASP A 83 12.66 15.55 -20.91
C ASP A 83 12.99 16.03 -19.49
N SER A 84 13.47 17.27 -19.40
CA SER A 84 13.60 17.93 -18.10
C SER A 84 12.22 18.32 -17.57
N ARG A 85 11.72 17.63 -16.53
CA ARG A 85 10.57 18.04 -15.70
C ARG A 85 10.62 19.55 -15.52
N GLY A 86 9.71 20.31 -16.14
CA GLY A 86 9.86 21.73 -16.57
C GLY A 86 10.45 22.78 -15.62
N ASP A 87 10.77 22.44 -14.37
CA ASP A 87 11.41 23.28 -13.36
C ASP A 87 12.84 22.82 -12.94
N ALA A 88 13.30 21.65 -13.39
CA ALA A 88 14.64 21.16 -13.10
C ALA A 88 15.59 21.53 -14.25
N ALA A 89 16.57 22.40 -13.97
CA ALA A 89 17.60 22.76 -14.94
C ALA A 89 18.54 21.58 -15.20
N ASP A 90 18.12 20.64 -16.05
CA ASP A 90 19.00 19.60 -16.57
C ASP A 90 20.08 20.28 -17.45
N PRO A 91 21.37 20.21 -17.07
CA PRO A 91 22.44 20.80 -17.87
C PRO A 91 22.59 20.12 -19.24
N CYS A 92 21.94 18.97 -19.47
CA CYS A 92 22.03 18.16 -20.68
C CYS A 92 20.86 18.38 -21.64
N CYS A 93 19.70 18.83 -21.16
CA CYS A 93 18.48 18.97 -21.95
C CYS A 93 18.09 20.44 -22.21
N THR A 94 17.57 20.73 -23.40
CA THR A 94 16.95 22.03 -23.73
C THR A 94 15.48 22.07 -23.31
N SER A 95 14.88 23.27 -23.33
CA SER A 95 13.44 23.44 -23.10
C SER A 95 12.56 22.86 -24.22
N ASP A 96 13.16 22.47 -25.34
CA ASP A 96 12.48 21.87 -26.49
C ASP A 96 12.65 20.34 -26.53
N CYS A 97 13.06 19.73 -25.41
CA CYS A 97 13.26 18.28 -25.25
C CYS A 97 14.27 17.67 -26.24
N GLN A 98 15.33 18.44 -26.50
CA GLN A 98 16.48 18.05 -27.32
C GLN A 98 17.75 18.06 -26.47
N LEU A 99 18.70 17.19 -26.81
CA LEU A 99 20.00 17.21 -26.13
C LEU A 99 20.78 18.47 -26.50
N LYS A 100 21.40 19.09 -25.50
CA LYS A 100 22.32 20.21 -25.72
C LYS A 100 23.56 19.76 -26.48
N PRO A 101 24.23 20.65 -27.24
CA PRO A 101 25.44 20.30 -27.97
C PRO A 101 26.50 19.65 -27.07
N GLY A 102 26.94 18.44 -27.44
CA GLY A 102 27.93 17.65 -26.71
C GLY A 102 27.36 16.71 -25.65
N ALA A 103 26.07 16.80 -25.31
CA ALA A 103 25.40 15.82 -24.48
C ALA A 103 25.10 14.54 -25.28
N LYS A 104 25.25 13.39 -24.64
CA LYS A 104 24.87 12.07 -25.20
C LYS A 104 23.59 11.52 -24.60
N CYS A 105 23.21 12.03 -23.44
CA CYS A 105 22.08 11.59 -22.63
C CYS A 105 21.72 12.69 -21.62
N SER A 106 20.57 12.54 -20.97
CA SER A 106 20.14 13.34 -19.83
C SER A 106 20.34 12.58 -18.52
N ASP A 107 20.89 13.26 -17.51
CA ASP A 107 21.08 12.73 -16.15
C ASP A 107 19.73 12.54 -15.42
N THR A 108 18.65 13.20 -15.86
CA THR A 108 17.32 13.09 -15.25
C THR A 108 16.48 11.95 -15.84
N ASP A 109 16.73 11.58 -17.10
CA ASP A 109 15.94 10.58 -17.82
C ASP A 109 16.54 9.17 -17.75
N PHE A 110 17.86 9.08 -17.52
CA PHE A 110 18.58 7.82 -17.60
C PHE A 110 19.52 7.61 -16.42
N ASP A 111 19.30 6.54 -15.64
CA ASP A 111 20.13 6.18 -14.49
C ASP A 111 21.60 5.87 -14.83
N CYS A 112 21.90 5.59 -16.11
CA CYS A 112 23.26 5.37 -16.63
C CYS A 112 23.81 6.56 -17.42
N CYS A 113 23.25 7.76 -17.20
CA CYS A 113 23.84 9.01 -17.63
C CYS A 113 24.52 9.71 -16.46
N LEU A 114 25.74 10.22 -16.68
CA LEU A 114 26.48 10.97 -15.69
C LEU A 114 27.15 12.16 -16.36
N LYS A 115 26.75 13.37 -15.96
CA LYS A 115 27.26 14.64 -16.52
C LYS A 115 27.08 14.67 -18.04
N CYS A 116 25.90 14.31 -18.52
CA CYS A 116 25.54 14.31 -19.94
C CYS A 116 26.33 13.31 -20.81
N GLN A 117 27.02 12.35 -20.19
CA GLN A 117 27.79 11.31 -20.87
C GLN A 117 27.38 9.93 -20.35
N VAL A 118 27.71 8.89 -21.13
CA VAL A 118 27.51 7.51 -20.69
C VAL A 118 28.29 7.28 -19.40
N ALA A 119 27.61 6.84 -18.35
CA ALA A 119 28.23 6.56 -17.07
C ALA A 119 29.25 5.41 -17.24
N PRO A 120 30.40 5.45 -16.53
CA PRO A 120 31.42 4.42 -16.64
C PRO A 120 30.92 3.07 -16.15
N SER A 121 31.58 2.00 -16.61
CA SER A 121 31.29 0.65 -16.13
C SER A 121 31.44 0.58 -14.61
N GLY A 122 30.43 0.03 -13.93
CA GLY A 122 30.41 -0.03 -12.47
C GLY A 122 29.75 1.16 -11.78
N HIS A 123 29.26 2.17 -12.50
CA HIS A 123 28.40 3.21 -11.91
C HIS A 123 27.07 2.59 -11.45
N THR A 124 26.63 2.90 -10.22
CA THR A 124 25.38 2.35 -9.67
C THR A 124 24.17 3.05 -10.30
N CYS A 125 23.33 2.29 -10.99
CA CYS A 125 22.11 2.82 -11.64
C CYS A 125 20.82 2.37 -10.93
N ALA A 126 20.84 1.25 -10.23
CA ALA A 126 19.75 0.87 -9.34
C ALA A 126 20.32 0.50 -7.97
N HIS A 127 19.83 1.15 -6.92
CA HIS A 127 20.25 0.85 -5.56
C HIS A 127 19.81 -0.54 -5.14
N ALA A 128 20.56 -1.13 -4.21
CA ALA A 128 20.13 -2.37 -3.58
C ALA A 128 18.84 -2.11 -2.78
N VAL A 129 17.93 -3.08 -2.79
CA VAL A 129 16.73 -3.10 -1.95
C VAL A 129 16.82 -4.35 -1.07
N PRO A 130 17.52 -4.26 0.08
CA PRO A 130 17.81 -5.43 0.92
C PRO A 130 16.56 -6.16 1.40
N ASP A 131 15.49 -5.42 1.71
CA ASP A 131 14.25 -5.97 2.27
C ASP A 131 13.54 -6.96 1.35
N ILE A 132 13.75 -6.84 0.03
CA ILE A 132 13.18 -7.73 -0.98
C ILE A 132 14.25 -8.52 -1.75
N CYS A 133 15.46 -8.63 -1.20
CA CYS A 133 16.55 -9.43 -1.75
C CYS A 133 17.00 -9.03 -3.16
N LYS A 134 17.06 -7.71 -3.42
CA LYS A 134 17.56 -7.14 -4.67
C LYS A 134 18.91 -6.48 -4.43
N ALA A 135 19.95 -6.98 -5.10
CA ALA A 135 21.29 -6.40 -5.09
C ALA A 135 21.34 -5.15 -5.99
N ALA A 136 22.33 -4.28 -5.78
CA ALA A 136 22.53 -3.13 -6.66
C ALA A 136 22.86 -3.55 -8.10
N SER A 137 22.45 -2.74 -9.06
CA SER A 137 22.82 -2.88 -10.47
C SER A 137 23.72 -1.75 -10.92
N PHE A 138 24.51 -2.06 -11.95
CA PHE A 138 25.57 -1.18 -12.43
C PHE A 138 25.54 -1.04 -13.94
N CYS A 139 25.88 0.16 -14.41
CA CYS A 139 26.02 0.47 -15.82
C CYS A 139 27.15 -0.36 -16.45
N ASN A 140 26.98 -0.70 -17.73
CA ASN A 140 27.98 -1.46 -18.48
C ASN A 140 29.14 -0.58 -19.01
N GLY A 141 28.96 0.74 -19.04
CA GLY A 141 29.95 1.70 -19.55
C GLY A 141 29.74 2.17 -20.99
N ASN A 142 28.82 1.54 -21.73
CA ASN A 142 28.67 1.72 -23.18
C ASN A 142 27.24 2.07 -23.61
N ASP A 143 26.24 1.80 -22.78
CA ASP A 143 24.83 2.12 -23.01
C ASP A 143 24.27 2.87 -21.82
N TYR A 144 23.75 4.07 -22.06
CA TYR A 144 23.12 4.91 -21.05
C TYR A 144 21.63 4.59 -20.87
N ARG A 145 20.98 3.98 -21.87
CA ARG A 145 19.52 3.74 -21.86
C ARG A 145 19.11 2.57 -20.97
N THR A 146 20.05 1.65 -20.74
CA THR A 146 19.77 0.41 -20.04
C THR A 146 20.48 0.38 -18.69
N CYS A 147 19.71 0.49 -17.61
CA CYS A 147 20.13 -0.02 -16.31
C CYS A 147 19.70 -1.49 -16.18
N PRO A 148 20.64 -2.43 -15.99
CA PRO A 148 20.27 -3.84 -15.79
C PRO A 148 19.37 -4.03 -14.57
N GLU A 149 18.39 -4.93 -14.65
CA GLU A 149 17.55 -5.26 -13.49
C GLU A 149 18.38 -5.71 -12.28
N ASN A 150 17.92 -5.34 -11.08
CA ASN A 150 18.54 -5.77 -9.83
C ASN A 150 18.60 -7.31 -9.74
N LYS A 151 19.82 -7.83 -9.67
CA LYS A 151 20.04 -9.27 -9.46
C LYS A 151 19.60 -9.69 -8.05
N PRO A 152 19.23 -10.96 -7.86
CA PRO A 152 19.03 -11.52 -6.53
C PRO A 152 20.25 -11.31 -5.62
N THR A 153 20.01 -10.88 -4.39
CA THR A 153 21.01 -10.95 -3.31
C THR A 153 21.33 -12.42 -3.00
N ALA A 154 22.54 -12.70 -2.51
CA ALA A 154 22.97 -14.05 -2.15
C ALA A 154 22.03 -14.73 -1.14
N ASP A 155 21.75 -16.01 -1.36
CA ASP A 155 20.97 -16.83 -0.44
C ASP A 155 21.59 -16.81 0.97
N GLY A 156 20.74 -16.71 1.99
CA GLY A 156 21.20 -16.59 3.39
C GLY A 156 21.38 -15.16 3.89
N THR A 157 21.32 -14.16 3.01
CA THR A 157 21.40 -12.74 3.43
C THR A 157 20.14 -12.33 4.20
N ALA A 158 20.28 -11.54 5.27
CA ALA A 158 19.15 -11.02 6.02
C ALA A 158 18.32 -10.02 5.18
N CYS A 159 17.01 -10.04 5.33
CA CYS A 159 16.07 -9.16 4.63
C CYS A 159 14.80 -8.95 5.47
N GLY A 160 14.14 -7.81 5.29
CA GLY A 160 12.86 -7.50 5.93
C GLY A 160 12.93 -7.64 7.46
N GLU A 161 11.80 -7.97 8.08
CA GLU A 161 11.76 -8.18 9.53
C GLU A 161 12.19 -9.60 9.89
N ARG A 162 13.52 -9.79 10.02
CA ARG A 162 14.18 -11.05 10.43
C ARG A 162 14.01 -12.20 9.42
N GLY A 163 13.79 -11.85 8.17
CA GLY A 163 13.74 -12.78 7.06
C GLY A 163 15.12 -13.16 6.52
N THR A 164 15.12 -14.04 5.52
CA THR A 164 16.33 -14.50 4.86
C THR A 164 16.09 -14.67 3.36
N CYS A 165 17.01 -14.16 2.55
CA CYS A 165 16.97 -14.27 1.10
C CYS A 165 17.11 -15.72 0.65
N TYR A 166 16.22 -16.14 -0.26
CA TYR A 166 16.32 -17.41 -0.95
C TYR A 166 15.76 -17.28 -2.37
N ARG A 167 16.60 -17.54 -3.37
CA ARG A 167 16.27 -17.44 -4.81
C ARG A 167 15.65 -16.09 -5.19
N GLY A 168 16.17 -15.00 -4.63
CA GLY A 168 15.72 -13.63 -4.93
C GLY A 168 14.38 -13.22 -4.31
N ARG A 169 13.85 -14.00 -3.36
CA ARG A 169 12.72 -13.60 -2.52
C ARG A 169 13.16 -13.53 -1.06
N CYS A 170 12.66 -12.55 -0.32
CA CYS A 170 12.78 -12.55 1.13
C CYS A 170 11.84 -13.59 1.73
N GLN A 171 12.38 -14.65 2.34
CA GLN A 171 11.58 -15.57 3.15
C GLN A 171 11.41 -14.98 4.53
N SER A 172 10.17 -14.94 5.03
CA SER A 172 9.87 -14.46 6.38
C SER A 172 10.55 -15.32 7.44
N PHE A 173 10.68 -14.78 8.66
CA PHE A 173 11.20 -15.50 9.82
C PHE A 173 10.53 -16.88 10.00
N CYS A 174 9.21 -16.95 9.86
CA CYS A 174 8.44 -18.18 9.99
C CYS A 174 8.77 -19.19 8.90
N GLU A 175 8.90 -18.77 7.65
CA GLU A 175 9.24 -19.66 6.54
C GLU A 175 10.65 -20.24 6.69
N THR A 176 11.63 -19.41 7.09
CA THR A 176 13.00 -19.86 7.35
C THR A 176 13.04 -20.88 8.48
N ARG A 177 12.35 -20.60 9.60
CA ARG A 177 12.25 -21.52 10.75
C ARG A 177 11.51 -22.82 10.38
N GLY A 178 10.42 -22.69 9.61
CA GLY A 178 9.65 -23.82 9.12
C GLY A 178 10.51 -24.75 8.27
N LYS A 179 11.23 -24.20 7.29
CA LYS A 179 12.14 -24.96 6.43
C LYS A 179 13.19 -25.72 7.23
N ALA A 180 13.79 -25.10 8.25
CA ALA A 180 14.76 -25.76 9.13
C ALA A 180 14.15 -26.92 9.94
N ALA A 181 12.86 -26.86 10.22
CA ALA A 181 12.11 -27.89 10.95
C ALA A 181 11.34 -28.87 10.04
N ASN A 182 11.52 -28.81 8.71
CA ASN A 182 10.70 -29.54 7.72
C ASN A 182 9.18 -29.28 7.86
N LEU A 183 8.81 -28.03 8.16
CA LEU A 183 7.43 -27.56 8.28
C LEU A 183 7.15 -26.41 7.31
N THR A 184 5.91 -26.31 6.83
CA THR A 184 5.44 -25.16 6.04
C THR A 184 4.80 -24.13 6.98
N LEU A 185 5.63 -23.26 7.55
CA LEU A 185 5.19 -22.18 8.41
C LEU A 185 5.12 -20.86 7.63
N ARG A 186 4.20 -19.99 8.01
CA ARG A 186 4.06 -18.62 7.48
C ARG A 186 3.65 -17.66 8.61
N PRO A 187 3.87 -16.35 8.43
CA PRO A 187 3.51 -15.34 9.42
C PRO A 187 2.00 -15.24 9.59
N CYS A 188 1.56 -15.01 10.82
CA CYS A 188 0.16 -14.80 11.19
C CYS A 188 0.07 -13.89 12.42
N ILE A 189 -1.14 -13.47 12.77
CA ILE A 189 -1.40 -12.70 14.00
C ILE A 189 -1.85 -13.69 15.07
N CYS A 190 -1.22 -13.63 16.25
CA CYS A 190 -1.65 -14.47 17.37
C CYS A 190 -3.08 -14.13 17.80
N ASP A 191 -3.86 -15.18 18.09
CA ASP A 191 -5.25 -15.06 18.57
C ASP A 191 -5.33 -14.25 19.87
N ASN A 192 -4.32 -14.38 20.75
CA ASN A 192 -4.25 -13.62 21.98
C ASN A 192 -3.64 -12.22 21.72
N VAL A 193 -4.45 -11.18 21.95
CA VAL A 193 -4.05 -9.77 21.77
C VAL A 193 -2.80 -9.41 22.57
N THR A 194 -2.61 -9.95 23.77
CA THR A 194 -1.41 -9.66 24.59
C THR A 194 -0.12 -10.19 23.97
N GLU A 195 -0.24 -11.19 23.09
CA GLU A 195 0.88 -11.83 22.39
C GLU A 195 0.95 -11.44 20.91
N SER A 196 -0.01 -10.63 20.44
CA SER A 196 -0.09 -10.23 19.04
C SER A 196 1.01 -9.25 18.59
N CYS A 197 1.87 -8.83 19.52
CA CYS A 197 3.12 -8.10 19.24
C CYS A 197 4.37 -8.99 19.26
N LYS A 198 4.20 -10.30 19.38
CA LYS A 198 5.25 -11.28 19.09
C LYS A 198 5.15 -11.68 17.61
N VAL A 199 6.27 -12.11 17.03
CA VAL A 199 6.25 -12.79 15.73
C VAL A 199 5.53 -14.12 15.94
N CYS A 200 4.44 -14.33 15.21
CA CYS A 200 3.65 -15.55 15.31
C CYS A 200 3.71 -16.36 14.02
N CYS A 201 3.93 -17.66 14.17
CA CYS A 201 4.06 -18.59 13.05
C CYS A 201 2.92 -19.60 13.07
N GLY A 202 2.29 -19.77 11.92
CA GLY A 202 1.19 -20.71 11.72
C GLY A 202 1.56 -21.73 10.66
N GLN A 203 1.11 -22.97 10.85
CA GLN A 203 1.28 -24.01 9.84
C GLN A 203 0.15 -23.97 8.83
N SER A 204 0.48 -23.81 7.55
CA SER A 204 -0.50 -23.87 6.47
C SER A 204 -0.89 -25.33 6.22
N HIS A 205 -2.14 -25.72 6.51
CA HIS A 205 -2.68 -27.01 6.08
C HIS A 205 -3.35 -26.88 4.69
N PRO A 206 -3.16 -27.86 3.78
CA PRO A 206 -3.77 -27.85 2.43
C PRO A 206 -5.30 -27.70 2.43
N ASN A 207 -5.97 -28.09 3.52
CA ASN A 207 -7.43 -28.16 3.62
C ASN A 207 -8.09 -26.91 4.24
N GLY A 208 -7.35 -25.82 4.50
CA GLY A 208 -7.95 -24.55 4.94
C GLY A 208 -8.59 -24.58 6.33
N THR A 209 -8.30 -25.58 7.16
CA THR A 209 -8.67 -25.56 8.58
C THR A 209 -7.89 -24.47 9.32
N LYS A 210 -8.58 -23.80 10.25
CA LYS A 210 -8.09 -22.68 11.07
C LYS A 210 -6.63 -22.91 11.50
N VAL A 211 -5.74 -22.05 11.03
CA VAL A 211 -4.31 -22.15 11.32
C VAL A 211 -4.09 -21.86 12.80
N SER A 212 -3.50 -22.81 13.54
CA SER A 212 -3.04 -22.55 14.91
C SER A 212 -1.81 -21.65 14.83
N CYS A 213 -2.04 -20.35 14.99
CA CYS A 213 -0.99 -19.34 15.03
C CYS A 213 -0.33 -19.36 16.40
N ARG A 214 0.98 -19.67 16.47
CA ARG A 214 1.69 -19.76 17.74
C ARG A 214 2.69 -18.62 17.91
N PRO A 215 2.74 -17.97 19.08
CA PRO A 215 3.72 -16.94 19.36
C PRO A 215 5.13 -17.53 19.42
N THR A 216 6.11 -16.72 19.09
CA THR A 216 7.52 -16.98 19.35
C THR A 216 8.04 -15.98 20.38
N GLU A 217 9.29 -16.14 20.84
CA GLU A 217 9.90 -15.20 21.78
C GLU A 217 10.34 -13.88 21.11
N GLU A 218 10.28 -13.80 19.79
CA GLU A 218 10.67 -12.61 19.04
C GLU A 218 9.55 -11.57 19.06
N LEU A 219 9.91 -10.31 19.33
CA LEU A 219 8.99 -9.18 19.28
C LEU A 219 8.95 -8.55 17.88
N LEU A 220 7.76 -8.09 17.49
CA LEU A 220 7.54 -7.22 16.35
C LEU A 220 8.06 -5.81 16.64
N ALA A 221 8.50 -5.10 15.60
CA ALA A 221 8.90 -3.69 15.69
C ALA A 221 7.73 -2.77 16.10
N ASP A 222 8.06 -1.61 16.68
CA ASP A 222 7.05 -0.59 17.02
C ASP A 222 6.34 -0.08 15.75
N GLY A 223 5.04 0.17 15.86
CA GLY A 223 4.17 0.54 14.75
C GLY A 223 3.62 -0.64 13.95
N ARG A 224 4.13 -1.87 14.15
CA ARG A 224 3.58 -3.07 13.51
C ARG A 224 2.15 -3.34 13.97
N PHE A 225 1.32 -3.80 13.05
CA PHE A 225 -0.06 -4.16 13.37
C PHE A 225 -0.13 -5.37 14.30
N CYS A 226 -1.07 -5.32 15.24
CA CYS A 226 -1.36 -6.37 16.19
C CYS A 226 -2.89 -6.56 16.28
N GLY A 227 -3.36 -7.60 16.98
CA GLY A 227 -4.76 -8.06 16.91
C GLY A 227 -5.83 -6.99 17.23
N ALA A 228 -5.46 -5.92 17.94
CA ALA A 228 -6.36 -4.81 18.30
C ALA A 228 -5.85 -3.41 17.89
N GLY A 229 -4.69 -3.30 17.22
CA GLY A 229 -4.12 -2.00 16.86
C GLY A 229 -2.67 -2.07 16.42
N TYR A 230 -1.75 -1.42 17.13
CA TYR A 230 -0.32 -1.38 16.81
C TYR A 230 0.58 -1.70 18.01
N CYS A 231 1.78 -2.19 17.74
CA CYS A 231 2.77 -2.52 18.74
C CYS A 231 3.53 -1.28 19.21
N GLN A 232 3.68 -1.15 20.53
CA GLN A 232 4.56 -0.15 21.13
C GLN A 232 5.21 -0.74 22.38
N GLY A 233 6.54 -0.89 22.37
CA GLY A 233 7.29 -1.53 23.44
C GLY A 233 6.87 -2.99 23.67
N GLY A 234 6.52 -3.70 22.60
CA GLY A 234 6.04 -5.10 22.67
C GLY A 234 4.61 -5.28 23.18
N VAL A 235 3.87 -4.19 23.43
CA VAL A 235 2.46 -4.22 23.87
C VAL A 235 1.54 -3.78 22.74
N CYS A 236 0.47 -4.53 22.51
CA CYS A 236 -0.55 -4.18 21.52
C CYS A 236 -1.45 -3.07 22.06
N ARG A 237 -1.34 -1.86 21.49
CA ARG A 237 -2.17 -0.70 21.82
C ARG A 237 -3.25 -0.53 20.77
N ALA A 238 -4.47 -0.25 21.21
CA ALA A 238 -5.55 0.09 20.29
C ALA A 238 -5.28 1.45 19.64
N TYR A 239 -5.72 1.62 18.39
CA TYR A 239 -5.73 2.95 17.77
C TYR A 239 -6.65 3.87 18.58
N GLU A 240 -6.14 5.06 18.94
CA GLU A 240 -6.99 6.12 19.48
C GLU A 240 -7.95 6.59 18.40
N THR A 241 -9.13 5.98 18.37
CA THR A 241 -10.22 6.40 17.51
C THR A 241 -10.76 7.73 18.02
N THR A 242 -10.74 8.76 17.18
CA THR A 242 -11.39 10.04 17.49
C THR A 242 -12.88 9.80 17.72
N THR A 243 -13.52 10.60 18.58
CA THR A 243 -14.96 10.49 18.87
C THR A 243 -15.80 10.54 17.58
N ILE A 244 -15.33 11.29 16.57
CA ILE A 244 -15.96 11.42 15.25
C ILE A 244 -15.90 10.08 14.50
N LEU A 245 -14.78 9.37 14.51
CA LEU A 245 -14.68 8.07 13.84
C LEU A 245 -15.57 7.01 14.52
N ARG A 246 -15.73 7.09 15.85
CA ARG A 246 -16.65 6.23 16.61
C ARG A 246 -18.12 6.52 16.31
N ILE A 247 -18.47 7.79 16.17
CA ILE A 247 -19.83 8.20 15.77
C ILE A 247 -20.08 7.77 14.33
N TYR A 248 -19.10 7.93 13.43
CA TYR A 248 -19.24 7.52 12.03
C TYR A 248 -19.38 6.01 11.90
N THR A 249 -18.58 5.20 12.60
CA THR A 249 -18.74 3.73 12.58
C THR A 249 -20.04 3.28 13.23
N PHE A 250 -20.50 3.96 14.28
CA PHE A 250 -21.83 3.74 14.86
C PHE A 250 -22.93 4.06 13.83
N VAL A 251 -22.92 5.24 13.22
CA VAL A 251 -23.91 5.66 12.22
C VAL A 251 -23.88 4.77 10.97
N ALA A 252 -22.70 4.39 10.49
CA ALA A 252 -22.54 3.50 9.35
C ALA A 252 -22.98 2.04 9.64
N SER A 253 -22.93 1.61 10.91
CA SER A 253 -23.44 0.30 11.33
C SER A 253 -24.92 0.30 11.72
N LEU A 254 -25.59 1.47 11.73
CA LEU A 254 -27.04 1.54 11.90
C LEU A 254 -27.73 1.05 10.63
N ASN A 255 -28.15 -0.20 10.65
CA ASN A 255 -29.12 -0.72 9.69
C ASN A 255 -30.42 0.10 9.80
N ILE A 256 -31.03 0.46 8.67
CA ILE A 256 -32.29 1.22 8.65
C ILE A 256 -33.39 0.52 9.45
N ASN A 257 -33.37 -0.82 9.49
CA ASN A 257 -34.32 -1.61 10.28
C ASN A 257 -34.07 -1.45 11.80
N ALA A 258 -32.80 -1.44 12.22
CA ALA A 258 -32.41 -1.22 13.61
C ALA A 258 -32.65 0.24 14.03
N LEU A 259 -32.47 1.20 13.12
CA LEU A 259 -32.79 2.61 13.35
C LEU A 259 -34.31 2.80 13.54
N VAL A 260 -35.13 2.17 12.69
CA VAL A 260 -36.60 2.20 12.83
C VAL A 260 -37.03 1.54 14.14
N GLU A 261 -36.42 0.42 14.51
CA GLU A 261 -36.72 -0.28 15.76
C GLU A 261 -36.25 0.51 17.00
N PHE A 262 -35.12 1.21 16.91
CA PHE A 262 -34.62 2.12 17.93
C PHE A 262 -35.54 3.34 18.11
N ILE A 263 -35.97 3.97 17.01
CA ILE A 263 -36.95 5.07 17.01
C ILE A 263 -38.28 4.59 17.60
N ARG A 264 -38.73 3.39 17.22
CA ARG A 264 -39.97 2.80 17.74
C ARG A 264 -39.87 2.51 19.25
N SER A 265 -38.73 2.01 19.70
CA SER A 265 -38.49 1.68 21.12
C SER A 265 -38.26 2.93 21.99
N ASN A 266 -37.84 4.04 21.38
CA ASN A 266 -37.53 5.29 22.09
C ASN A 266 -38.36 6.47 21.57
N ILE A 267 -39.62 6.22 21.20
CA ILE A 267 -40.49 7.19 20.53
C ILE A 267 -40.64 8.52 21.30
N VAL A 268 -40.66 8.47 22.63
CA VAL A 268 -40.74 9.66 23.48
C VAL A 268 -39.48 10.53 23.33
N GLY A 269 -38.30 9.92 23.38
CA GLY A 269 -37.03 10.62 23.20
C GLY A 269 -36.89 11.21 21.79
N THR A 270 -37.29 10.45 20.76
CA THR A 270 -37.27 10.92 19.38
C THR A 270 -38.18 12.13 19.17
N VAL A 271 -39.39 12.12 19.73
CA VAL A 271 -40.33 13.26 19.64
C VAL A 271 -39.77 14.49 20.35
N VAL A 272 -39.14 14.34 21.53
CA VAL A 272 -38.51 15.46 22.25
C VAL A 272 -37.37 16.08 21.43
N VAL A 273 -36.49 15.25 20.87
CA VAL A 273 -35.34 15.72 20.07
C VAL A 273 -35.81 16.43 18.79
N LEU A 274 -36.75 15.85 18.05
CA LEU A 274 -37.32 16.49 16.86
C LEU A 274 -38.08 17.79 17.22
N SER A 275 -38.72 17.82 18.38
CA SER A 275 -39.40 19.04 18.85
C SER A 275 -38.42 20.16 19.12
N LEU A 276 -37.32 19.87 19.82
CA LEU A 276 -36.29 20.85 20.16
C LEU A 276 -35.46 21.32 18.96
N LEU A 277 -35.17 20.43 18.01
CA LEU A 277 -34.27 20.73 16.90
C LEU A 277 -34.99 21.23 15.65
N VAL A 278 -36.26 20.88 15.46
CA VAL A 278 -37.01 21.22 14.24
C VAL A 278 -38.20 22.13 14.56
N TRP A 279 -39.08 21.69 15.46
CA TRP A 279 -40.32 22.44 15.73
C TRP A 279 -40.11 23.75 16.47
N VAL A 280 -39.31 23.76 17.53
CA VAL A 280 -39.04 24.99 18.31
C VAL A 280 -38.35 26.04 17.43
N PRO A 281 -37.28 25.73 16.66
CA PRO A 281 -36.67 26.68 15.74
C PRO A 281 -37.60 27.12 14.61
N ALA A 282 -38.41 26.22 14.05
CA ALA A 282 -39.38 26.58 13.01
C ALA A 282 -40.47 27.52 13.54
N CYS A 283 -41.00 27.26 14.75
CA CYS A 283 -41.95 28.15 15.40
C CYS A 283 -41.35 29.53 15.64
N VAL A 284 -40.11 29.59 16.15
CA VAL A 284 -39.39 30.85 16.36
C VAL A 284 -39.20 31.61 15.04
N ALA A 285 -38.79 30.92 13.98
CA ALA A 285 -38.61 31.52 12.65
C ALA A 285 -39.91 32.06 12.05
N VAL A 286 -41.04 31.37 12.24
CA VAL A 286 -42.36 31.83 11.79
C VAL A 286 -42.87 33.01 12.61
N THR A 287 -42.59 33.07 13.92
CA THR A 287 -42.99 34.22 14.75
C THR A 287 -42.13 35.48 14.56
N HIS A 288 -40.96 35.35 13.93
CA HIS A 288 -40.06 36.47 13.61
C HIS A 288 -40.21 36.99 12.16
N TYR A 289 -41.17 36.45 11.41
CA TYR A 289 -41.63 36.95 10.11
C TYR A 289 -43.01 37.59 10.25
#